data_AF-A0A9P1AL62-F1
#
_entry.id   AF-A0A9P1AL62-F1
#
_cell.length_a   1.000
_cell.length_b   1.000
_cell.length_c   1.000
_cell.angle_alpha   90.00
_cell.angle_beta   90.00
_cell.angle_gamma   90.00
#
_symmetry.space_group_name_H-M   'P 1'
#
loop_
_entity.id
_entity.type
_entity.pdbx_description
1 polymer ?
#
loop_
_entity_poly.entity_id
_entity_poly.type
_entity_poly.pdbx_seq_one_letter_code
_entity_poly.pdbx_strand_id
1 'polypeptide(L)'
;MSLFNSLYCSPCGKLYDEDVRRPCVGTCLHSICCQCQRLLHPKNCPICQEANAFAERIVNIQSIGVLQTIREQLTEENYSKFSRDLEFLDCGGCSECSADAKKLRICATCATDSGILISMRDEQGDRNWRLNSPSELSEQQFLCAKRRAICADCVLDGAHREHDIIMLRTIENVSEFMELKYLLGLGLLLRLKLDEEPEKCEYLASTVNFYRRVAHEFDLWSKLRSKVVPNRDVSFSFVSDTIQWKDNAKNPSEKIKQVQKRNDQLREVMLKCHRANFEEYFQFAIGYEQKVVNSDSEEKEKWKKTLHEMRVVREKLAERSVCELEPSKFEAIEKEIEKKMLELENGQKRESHLEVEKDSKFFKYRALIQELKEAEQEVKDTEQKVLMESKRNHEKVLKEEKEDAEPTRRNITHLEQLERYLRVEELIAKRLEASHRQLQAQLMKLKYFRKVPGIGYEDDIYIDLIDEVDVQEDFSFDIIK
;
A
#
# COMPACT_ATOMS: atom_id res chain seq x y z
N MET A 1 -3.79 -14.70 -18.46
CA MET A 1 -4.21 -13.74 -17.41
C MET A 1 -2.98 -13.30 -16.63
N SER A 2 -2.79 -12.01 -16.33
CA SER A 2 -1.68 -11.60 -15.44
C SER A 2 -1.94 -12.08 -14.00
N LEU A 3 -0.88 -12.37 -13.25
CA LEU A 3 -0.97 -12.69 -11.82
C LEU A 3 -1.72 -11.57 -11.06
N PHE A 4 -1.49 -10.31 -11.44
CA PHE A 4 -2.10 -9.13 -10.84
C PHE A 4 -3.63 -9.11 -10.90
N ASN A 5 -4.20 -9.40 -12.08
CA ASN A 5 -5.65 -9.43 -12.30
C ASN A 5 -6.30 -10.63 -11.63
N SER A 6 -5.49 -11.56 -11.11
CA SER A 6 -5.94 -12.68 -10.30
C SER A 6 -5.90 -12.33 -8.80
N LEU A 7 -5.24 -11.24 -8.40
CA LEU A 7 -5.12 -10.81 -7.01
C LEU A 7 -6.12 -9.70 -6.64
N TYR A 8 -6.35 -8.73 -7.52
CA TYR A 8 -7.08 -7.51 -7.20
C TYR A 8 -8.30 -7.26 -8.06
N CYS A 9 -9.32 -6.66 -7.45
CA CYS A 9 -10.47 -6.09 -8.13
C CYS A 9 -10.18 -4.66 -8.61
N SER A 10 -10.08 -4.47 -9.93
CA SER A 10 -9.81 -3.15 -10.52
C SER A 10 -10.76 -2.03 -10.06
N PRO A 11 -12.10 -2.22 -9.97
CA PRO A 11 -13.01 -1.16 -9.50
C PRO A 11 -12.82 -0.66 -8.07
N CYS A 12 -12.46 -1.54 -7.12
CA CYS A 12 -12.34 -1.16 -5.71
C CYS A 12 -10.91 -1.20 -5.17
N GLY A 13 -9.95 -1.69 -5.96
CA GLY A 13 -8.55 -1.83 -5.57
C GLY A 13 -8.30 -2.81 -4.41
N LYS A 14 -9.31 -3.62 -4.03
CA LYS A 14 -9.20 -4.59 -2.93
C LYS A 14 -8.80 -5.96 -3.45
N LEU A 15 -8.08 -6.72 -2.62
CA LEU A 15 -7.79 -8.12 -2.88
C LEU A 15 -9.08 -8.92 -3.01
N TYR A 16 -9.06 -9.90 -3.91
CA TYR A 16 -10.06 -10.94 -3.94
C TYR A 16 -9.96 -11.82 -2.70
N ASP A 17 -11.10 -12.33 -2.24
CA ASP A 17 -11.18 -13.33 -1.19
C ASP A 17 -12.18 -14.42 -1.58
N GLU A 18 -12.22 -15.49 -0.79
CA GLU A 18 -13.08 -16.64 -1.03
C GLU A 18 -14.53 -16.43 -0.58
N ASP A 19 -14.92 -15.27 -0.07
CA ASP A 19 -16.24 -15.07 0.55
C ASP A 19 -17.00 -13.92 -0.08
N VAL A 20 -16.63 -12.68 0.26
CA VAL A 20 -17.37 -11.46 -0.06
C VAL A 20 -16.90 -10.89 -1.40
N ARG A 21 -15.59 -10.95 -1.64
CA ARG A 21 -14.92 -10.39 -2.82
C ARG A 21 -14.42 -11.51 -3.73
N ARG A 22 -15.21 -12.55 -3.95
CA ARG A 22 -14.91 -13.56 -4.98
C ARG A 22 -14.70 -12.90 -6.35
N PRO A 23 -13.72 -13.34 -7.16
CA PRO A 23 -13.55 -12.84 -8.51
C PRO A 23 -14.68 -13.37 -9.40
N CYS A 24 -15.32 -12.45 -10.13
CA CYS A 24 -16.39 -12.70 -11.07
C CYS A 24 -15.91 -12.24 -12.46
N VAL A 25 -16.04 -13.07 -13.50
CA VAL A 25 -15.59 -12.78 -14.87
C VAL A 25 -16.76 -12.34 -15.75
N GLY A 26 -16.55 -11.31 -16.58
CA GLY A 26 -17.54 -10.84 -17.55
C GLY A 26 -17.36 -11.52 -18.91
N THR A 27 -18.33 -11.34 -19.81
CA THR A 27 -18.22 -11.83 -21.22
C THR A 27 -17.01 -11.26 -21.94
N CYS A 28 -16.60 -10.05 -21.55
CA CYS A 28 -15.37 -9.38 -21.99
C CYS A 28 -14.07 -9.95 -21.40
N LEU A 29 -14.14 -11.05 -20.64
CA LEU A 29 -13.05 -11.75 -19.94
C LEU A 29 -12.32 -10.95 -18.84
N HIS A 30 -12.76 -9.74 -18.53
CA HIS A 30 -12.27 -9.03 -17.35
C HIS A 30 -12.88 -9.59 -16.07
N SER A 31 -12.13 -9.57 -14.98
CA SER A 31 -12.59 -9.97 -13.65
C SER A 31 -12.81 -8.75 -12.75
N ILE A 32 -13.90 -8.74 -11.98
CA ILE A 32 -14.19 -7.80 -10.88
C ILE A 32 -14.73 -8.57 -9.68
N CYS A 33 -14.72 -8.00 -8.48
CA CYS A 33 -15.22 -8.73 -7.33
C CYS A 33 -16.75 -8.77 -7.35
N CYS A 34 -17.35 -9.82 -6.79
CA CYS A 34 -18.79 -9.99 -6.85
C CYS A 34 -19.55 -8.90 -6.07
N GLN A 35 -18.91 -8.22 -5.10
CA GLN A 35 -19.46 -7.02 -4.48
C GLN A 35 -19.56 -5.84 -5.46
N CYS A 36 -18.48 -5.56 -6.21
CA CYS A 36 -18.50 -4.53 -7.25
C CYS A 36 -19.49 -4.86 -8.37
N GLN A 37 -19.57 -6.13 -8.78
CA GLN A 37 -20.56 -6.58 -9.76
C GLN A 37 -22.00 -6.32 -9.32
N ARG A 38 -22.31 -6.48 -8.03
CA ARG A 38 -23.65 -6.15 -7.48
C ARG A 38 -23.96 -4.67 -7.60
N LEU A 39 -23.03 -3.81 -7.22
CA LEU A 39 -23.20 -2.35 -7.20
C LEU A 39 -23.17 -1.70 -8.60
N LEU A 40 -22.70 -2.43 -9.61
CA LEU A 40 -22.56 -1.95 -10.98
C LEU A 40 -23.93 -1.67 -11.63
N HIS A 41 -24.21 -0.43 -12.01
CA HIS A 41 -25.40 -0.05 -12.78
C HIS A 41 -25.06 1.10 -13.75
N PRO A 42 -25.16 0.92 -15.08
CA PRO A 42 -25.53 -0.31 -15.80
C PRO A 42 -24.48 -1.43 -15.65
N LYS A 43 -24.81 -2.66 -16.05
CA LYS A 43 -23.94 -3.85 -15.93
C LYS A 43 -22.79 -3.89 -16.95
N ASN A 44 -22.29 -2.73 -17.35
CA ASN A 44 -21.20 -2.58 -18.31
C ASN A 44 -19.86 -2.84 -17.65
N CYS A 45 -18.88 -3.34 -18.39
CA CYS A 45 -17.54 -3.53 -17.83
C CYS A 45 -16.94 -2.19 -17.38
N PRO A 46 -16.49 -2.04 -16.11
CA PRO A 46 -15.86 -0.80 -15.66
C PRO A 46 -14.47 -0.59 -16.26
N ILE A 47 -13.86 -1.65 -16.81
CA ILE A 47 -12.51 -1.61 -17.39
C ILE A 47 -12.57 -1.25 -18.89
N CYS A 48 -13.43 -1.94 -19.66
CA CYS A 48 -13.50 -1.76 -21.12
C CYS A 48 -14.81 -1.15 -21.64
N GLN A 49 -15.75 -0.83 -20.74
CA GLN A 49 -17.06 -0.25 -21.05
C GLN A 49 -17.98 -1.10 -21.93
N GLU A 50 -17.61 -2.37 -22.18
CA GLU A 50 -18.45 -3.30 -22.93
C GLU A 50 -19.83 -3.44 -22.28
N ALA A 51 -20.86 -3.24 -23.08
CA ALA A 51 -22.23 -3.19 -22.61
C ALA A 51 -22.66 -4.56 -22.05
N ASN A 52 -23.29 -4.55 -20.87
CA ASN A 52 -23.83 -5.75 -20.22
C ASN A 52 -22.81 -6.88 -19.95
N ALA A 53 -21.50 -6.59 -19.99
CA ALA A 53 -20.48 -7.61 -19.81
C ALA A 53 -20.56 -8.36 -18.46
N PHE A 54 -21.17 -7.76 -17.44
CA PHE A 54 -21.37 -8.35 -16.10
C PHE A 54 -22.85 -8.53 -15.74
N ALA A 55 -23.73 -8.64 -16.75
CA ALA A 55 -25.16 -8.87 -16.55
C ALA A 55 -25.41 -10.18 -15.78
N GLU A 56 -24.69 -11.24 -16.14
CA GLU A 56 -24.69 -12.50 -15.42
C GLU A 56 -23.53 -12.57 -14.42
N ARG A 57 -23.72 -13.34 -13.35
CA ARG A 57 -22.67 -13.62 -12.38
C ARG A 57 -21.99 -14.93 -12.75
N ILE A 58 -20.79 -14.85 -13.32
CA ILE A 58 -19.92 -16.00 -13.57
C ILE A 58 -18.72 -15.90 -12.63
N VAL A 59 -18.58 -16.83 -11.69
CA VAL A 59 -17.43 -16.83 -10.76
C VAL A 59 -16.19 -17.35 -11.49
N ASN A 60 -15.07 -16.64 -11.35
CA ASN A 60 -13.80 -17.03 -11.94
C ASN A 60 -13.06 -18.03 -11.03
N ILE A 61 -13.44 -19.30 -11.12
CA ILE A 61 -12.87 -20.39 -10.32
C ILE A 61 -11.36 -20.54 -10.57
N GLN A 62 -10.89 -20.27 -11.79
CA GLN A 62 -9.47 -20.34 -12.12
C GLN A 62 -8.65 -19.32 -11.31
N SER A 63 -9.13 -18.08 -11.21
CA SER A 63 -8.47 -17.05 -10.39
C SER A 63 -8.48 -17.41 -8.90
N ILE A 64 -9.53 -18.07 -8.39
CA ILE A 64 -9.54 -18.59 -7.01
C ILE A 64 -8.44 -19.65 -6.83
N GLY A 65 -8.30 -20.60 -7.76
CA GLY A 65 -7.22 -21.60 -7.69
C GLY A 65 -5.82 -20.99 -7.73
N VAL A 66 -5.62 -19.92 -8.51
CA VAL A 66 -4.37 -19.16 -8.52
C VAL A 66 -4.11 -18.48 -7.18
N LEU A 67 -5.11 -17.82 -6.59
CA LEU A 67 -5.02 -17.20 -5.27
C LEU A 67 -4.61 -18.22 -4.20
N GLN A 68 -5.26 -19.37 -4.20
CA GLN A 68 -4.96 -20.46 -3.26
C GLN A 68 -3.53 -20.97 -3.44
N THR A 69 -3.10 -21.19 -4.68
CA THR A 69 -1.72 -21.63 -4.99
C THR A 69 -0.70 -20.62 -4.50
N ILE A 70 -0.92 -19.32 -4.76
CA ILE A 70 -0.06 -18.25 -4.27
C ILE A 70 -0.01 -18.31 -2.74
N ARG A 71 -1.16 -18.37 -2.08
CA ARG A 71 -1.27 -18.41 -0.62
C ARG A 71 -0.49 -19.58 -0.01
N GLU A 72 -0.60 -20.77 -0.59
CA GLU A 72 0.09 -21.98 -0.13
C GLU A 72 1.61 -21.83 -0.26
N GLN A 73 2.08 -21.31 -1.40
CA GLN A 73 3.50 -21.17 -1.70
C GLN A 73 4.16 -19.95 -1.04
N LEU A 74 3.39 -18.95 -0.65
CA LEU A 74 3.92 -17.69 -0.12
C LEU A 74 4.56 -17.86 1.25
N THR A 75 5.80 -17.43 1.40
CA THR A 75 6.54 -17.38 2.67
C THR A 75 7.20 -16.02 2.84
N GLU A 76 7.63 -15.72 4.07
CA GLU A 76 8.39 -14.50 4.38
C GLU A 76 9.68 -14.39 3.54
N GLU A 77 10.29 -15.52 3.19
CA GLU A 77 11.56 -15.55 2.45
C GLU A 77 11.39 -15.41 0.93
N ASN A 78 10.19 -15.66 0.39
CA ASN A 78 9.97 -15.75 -1.05
C ASN A 78 9.02 -14.69 -1.62
N TYR A 79 8.25 -13.96 -0.81
CA TYR A 79 7.27 -13.01 -1.35
C TYR A 79 7.89 -11.89 -2.20
N SER A 80 9.12 -11.47 -1.90
CA SER A 80 9.87 -10.49 -2.72
C SER A 80 10.59 -11.11 -3.92
N LYS A 81 10.63 -12.44 -4.03
CA LYS A 81 11.03 -13.14 -5.26
C LYS A 81 9.84 -13.22 -6.21
N PHE A 82 8.66 -13.55 -5.68
CA PHE A 82 7.40 -13.53 -6.44
C PHE A 82 7.14 -12.18 -7.14
N SER A 83 7.51 -11.04 -6.52
CA SER A 83 7.36 -9.73 -7.16
C SER A 83 8.39 -9.46 -8.27
N ARG A 84 9.54 -10.13 -8.28
CA ARG A 84 10.63 -9.93 -9.24
C ARG A 84 10.50 -10.78 -10.50
N ASP A 85 9.77 -11.89 -10.43
CA ASP A 85 9.46 -12.76 -11.57
C ASP A 85 8.37 -12.13 -12.47
N LEU A 86 8.58 -10.88 -12.91
CA LEU A 86 7.70 -10.09 -13.79
C LEU A 86 7.68 -10.61 -15.24
N GLU A 87 8.20 -11.80 -15.52
CA GLU A 87 8.23 -12.40 -16.87
C GLU A 87 6.82 -12.54 -17.50
N PHE A 88 5.76 -12.44 -16.69
CA PHE A 88 4.38 -12.47 -17.18
C PHE A 88 3.88 -11.10 -17.72
N LEU A 89 4.63 -10.00 -17.58
CA LEU A 89 4.15 -8.68 -18.01
C LEU A 89 3.82 -8.69 -19.50
N ASP A 90 4.73 -9.22 -20.31
CA ASP A 90 4.59 -9.41 -21.76
C ASP A 90 3.96 -10.75 -22.14
N CYS A 91 3.41 -11.53 -21.21
CA CYS A 91 2.69 -12.76 -21.53
C CYS A 91 1.16 -12.56 -21.56
N GLY A 92 0.47 -13.26 -22.48
CA GLY A 92 -0.99 -13.34 -22.52
C GLY A 92 -1.55 -13.47 -23.94
N GLY A 93 -2.87 -13.44 -24.06
CA GLY A 93 -3.57 -13.54 -25.34
C GLY A 93 -3.33 -12.33 -26.24
N CYS A 94 -3.06 -12.59 -27.51
CA CYS A 94 -3.00 -11.57 -28.56
C CYS A 94 -4.39 -11.00 -28.85
N SER A 95 -4.48 -9.67 -28.99
CA SER A 95 -5.74 -8.99 -29.27
C SER A 95 -6.36 -9.30 -30.63
N GLU A 96 -5.58 -9.81 -31.59
CA GLU A 96 -6.04 -10.08 -32.95
C GLU A 96 -6.37 -11.56 -33.18
N CYS A 97 -5.49 -12.47 -32.78
CA CYS A 97 -5.67 -13.90 -33.01
C CYS A 97 -6.13 -14.68 -31.77
N SER A 98 -6.23 -14.02 -30.61
CA SER A 98 -6.53 -14.64 -29.30
C SER A 98 -5.55 -15.73 -28.84
N ALA A 99 -4.48 -15.99 -29.59
CA ALA A 99 -3.47 -16.97 -29.21
C ALA A 99 -2.61 -16.46 -28.04
N ASP A 100 -2.28 -17.35 -27.12
CA ASP A 100 -1.37 -17.04 -26.01
C ASP A 100 0.06 -16.81 -26.52
N ALA A 101 0.59 -15.62 -26.27
CA ALA A 101 1.94 -15.22 -26.62
C ALA A 101 2.79 -15.04 -25.37
N LYS A 102 4.05 -15.50 -25.44
CA LYS A 102 5.06 -15.28 -24.40
C LYS A 102 5.68 -13.88 -24.43
N LYS A 103 5.51 -13.16 -25.55
CA LYS A 103 6.09 -11.83 -25.79
C LYS A 103 5.11 -10.97 -26.58
N LEU A 104 4.30 -10.22 -25.85
CA LEU A 104 3.33 -9.26 -26.35
C LEU A 104 4.01 -7.94 -26.68
N ARG A 105 3.59 -7.37 -27.80
CA ARG A 105 4.02 -6.07 -28.32
C ARG A 105 2.83 -5.13 -28.37
N ILE A 106 3.07 -3.84 -28.26
CA ILE A 106 2.04 -2.83 -28.49
C ILE A 106 2.47 -1.93 -29.64
N CYS A 107 1.51 -1.53 -30.46
CA CYS A 107 1.70 -0.46 -31.42
C CYS A 107 1.79 0.87 -30.66
N ALA A 108 3.01 1.37 -30.46
CA ALA A 108 3.28 2.59 -29.71
C ALA A 108 2.66 3.83 -30.37
N THR A 109 2.62 3.89 -31.71
CA THR A 109 1.93 4.94 -32.48
C THR A 109 0.44 5.00 -32.11
N CYS A 110 -0.32 3.93 -32.37
CA CYS A 110 -1.74 3.86 -32.03
C CYS A 110 -2.02 4.03 -30.53
N ALA A 111 -1.13 3.51 -29.67
CA ALA A 111 -1.29 3.66 -28.23
C ALA A 111 -1.04 5.11 -27.77
N THR A 112 -0.18 5.86 -28.46
CA THR A 112 -0.01 7.30 -28.25
C THR A 112 -1.24 8.07 -28.75
N ASP A 113 -1.72 7.75 -29.97
CA ASP A 113 -2.89 8.40 -30.56
C ASP A 113 -4.17 8.18 -29.74
N SER A 114 -4.26 7.03 -29.06
CA SER A 114 -5.40 6.69 -28.18
C SER A 114 -5.20 7.12 -26.72
N GLY A 115 -4.14 7.88 -26.42
CA GLY A 115 -3.90 8.43 -25.08
C GLY A 115 -3.53 7.39 -24.02
N ILE A 116 -3.01 6.22 -24.41
CA ILE A 116 -2.51 5.18 -23.49
C ILE A 116 -1.04 5.40 -23.17
N LEU A 117 -0.27 5.85 -24.15
CA LEU A 117 1.16 6.13 -24.02
C LEU A 117 1.45 7.61 -24.26
N ILE A 118 2.49 8.10 -23.60
CA ILE A 118 3.14 9.38 -23.92
C ILE A 118 4.50 9.05 -24.51
N SER A 119 4.82 9.68 -25.65
CA SER A 119 6.18 9.67 -26.19
C SER A 119 7.04 10.73 -25.50
N MET A 120 8.19 10.31 -25.00
CA MET A 120 9.22 11.19 -24.46
C MET A 120 10.51 11.05 -25.27
N ARG A 121 11.40 12.03 -25.14
CA ARG A 121 12.77 11.94 -25.63
C ARG A 121 13.71 11.96 -24.44
N ASP A 122 14.68 11.05 -24.43
CA ASP A 122 15.74 11.07 -23.42
C ASP A 122 16.78 12.16 -23.70
N GLU A 123 17.78 12.25 -22.83
CA GLU A 123 18.88 13.23 -22.95
C GLU A 123 19.72 13.01 -24.22
N GLN A 124 19.69 11.81 -24.80
CA GLN A 124 20.37 11.44 -26.04
C GLN A 124 19.50 11.68 -27.29
N GLY A 125 18.22 12.01 -27.11
CA GLY A 125 17.25 12.28 -28.17
C GLY A 125 16.47 11.04 -28.65
N ASP A 126 16.72 9.87 -28.06
CA ASP A 126 16.04 8.62 -28.35
C ASP A 126 14.61 8.65 -27.81
N ARG A 127 13.71 8.00 -28.54
CA ARG A 127 12.27 8.04 -28.27
C ARG A 127 11.90 6.91 -27.32
N ASN A 128 11.41 7.27 -26.14
CA ASN A 128 10.87 6.33 -25.16
C ASN A 128 9.36 6.54 -24.98
N TRP A 129 8.70 5.53 -24.41
CA TRP A 129 7.26 5.57 -24.15
C TRP A 129 6.97 5.21 -22.71
N ARG A 130 6.03 5.94 -22.12
CA ARG A 130 5.54 5.74 -20.76
C ARG A 130 4.01 5.61 -20.79
N LEU A 131 3.41 4.98 -19.79
CA LEU A 131 1.95 5.04 -19.62
C LEU A 131 1.47 6.49 -19.37
N ASN A 132 0.45 6.90 -20.12
CA ASN A 132 -0.24 8.18 -19.97
C ASN A 132 -1.18 8.13 -18.75
N SER A 133 -0.59 8.12 -17.56
CA SER A 133 -1.33 8.12 -16.31
C SER A 133 -0.58 8.80 -15.17
N PRO A 134 -1.26 9.55 -14.28
CA PRO A 134 -0.81 9.68 -12.91
C PRO A 134 -0.70 8.29 -12.24
N SER A 135 0.20 8.17 -11.26
CA SER A 135 0.65 6.91 -10.63
C SER A 135 -0.46 6.00 -10.08
N GLU A 136 -1.66 6.52 -9.85
CA GLU A 136 -2.79 5.80 -9.25
C GLU A 136 -3.69 5.08 -10.29
N LEU A 137 -3.64 5.49 -11.57
CA LEU A 137 -4.45 4.92 -12.67
C LEU A 137 -3.62 4.17 -13.73
N SER A 138 -2.31 4.04 -13.49
CA SER A 138 -1.39 3.32 -14.36
C SER A 138 -1.78 1.86 -14.53
N GLU A 139 -2.50 1.25 -13.58
CA GLU A 139 -3.06 -0.10 -13.76
C GLU A 139 -4.09 -0.12 -14.90
N GLN A 140 -5.06 0.78 -14.88
CA GLN A 140 -6.10 0.81 -15.91
C GLN A 140 -5.49 1.07 -17.28
N GLN A 141 -4.51 1.98 -17.37
CA GLN A 141 -3.79 2.24 -18.60
C GLN A 141 -2.92 1.06 -19.03
N PHE A 142 -2.27 0.37 -18.09
CA PHE A 142 -1.54 -0.87 -18.37
C PHE A 142 -2.48 -1.96 -18.92
N LEU A 143 -3.67 -2.11 -18.36
CA LEU A 143 -4.68 -3.06 -18.85
C LEU A 143 -5.17 -2.68 -20.25
N CYS A 144 -5.40 -1.38 -20.49
CA CYS A 144 -5.72 -0.85 -21.82
C CYS A 144 -4.60 -1.12 -22.84
N ALA A 145 -3.34 -0.98 -22.42
CA ALA A 145 -2.18 -1.29 -23.24
C ALA A 145 -2.12 -2.80 -23.54
N LYS A 146 -2.27 -3.63 -22.50
CA LYS A 146 -2.23 -5.10 -22.60
C LYS A 146 -3.35 -5.66 -23.48
N ARG A 147 -4.55 -5.07 -23.44
CA ARG A 147 -5.67 -5.47 -24.31
C ARG A 147 -5.42 -5.16 -25.79
N ARG A 148 -4.59 -4.18 -26.10
CA ARG A 148 -4.18 -3.82 -27.47
C ARG A 148 -2.87 -4.50 -27.88
N ALA A 149 -2.36 -5.40 -27.04
CA ALA A 149 -1.10 -6.03 -27.29
C ALA A 149 -1.26 -7.23 -28.23
N ILE A 150 -0.31 -7.35 -29.14
CA ILE A 150 -0.30 -8.28 -30.27
C ILE A 150 0.91 -9.21 -30.21
N CYS A 151 0.75 -10.43 -30.74
CA CYS A 151 1.85 -11.38 -30.87
C CYS A 151 2.80 -10.99 -32.01
N ALA A 152 3.95 -11.67 -32.11
CA ALA A 152 4.92 -11.43 -33.17
C ALA A 152 4.32 -11.64 -34.57
N ASP A 153 3.51 -12.68 -34.75
CA ASP A 153 2.95 -13.05 -36.04
C ASP A 153 1.94 -11.99 -36.53
N CYS A 154 1.03 -11.55 -35.65
CA CYS A 154 0.08 -10.47 -35.93
C CYS A 154 0.75 -9.12 -36.21
N VAL A 155 1.94 -8.84 -35.65
CA VAL A 155 2.71 -7.65 -36.03
C VAL A 155 3.15 -7.70 -37.49
N LEU A 156 3.58 -8.86 -37.99
CA LEU A 156 4.10 -9.03 -39.35
C LEU A 156 2.98 -9.05 -40.40
N ASP A 157 1.85 -9.65 -40.04
CA ASP A 157 0.71 -9.87 -40.93
C ASP A 157 -0.38 -8.77 -40.83
N GLY A 158 -0.29 -7.90 -39.83
CA GLY A 158 -1.33 -6.91 -39.50
C GLY A 158 -1.16 -5.52 -40.14
N ALA A 159 -2.07 -4.62 -39.77
CA ALA A 159 -2.18 -3.25 -40.29
C ALA A 159 -1.11 -2.27 -39.78
N HIS A 160 -0.12 -2.74 -39.02
CA HIS A 160 0.82 -1.91 -38.26
C HIS A 160 2.25 -1.83 -38.84
N ARG A 161 2.42 -2.10 -40.15
CA ARG A 161 3.76 -2.18 -40.79
C ARG A 161 4.58 -0.90 -40.74
N GLU A 162 3.94 0.27 -40.68
CA GLU A 162 4.61 1.58 -40.64
C GLU A 162 4.60 2.22 -39.24
N HIS A 163 4.06 1.52 -38.24
CA HIS A 163 3.94 2.04 -36.89
C HIS A 163 5.10 1.59 -36.00
N ASP A 164 5.41 2.38 -34.98
CA ASP A 164 6.40 2.00 -33.97
C ASP A 164 5.83 0.86 -33.12
N ILE A 165 6.52 -0.29 -33.12
CA ILE A 165 6.14 -1.46 -32.32
C ILE A 165 7.16 -1.66 -31.21
N ILE A 166 6.69 -1.67 -29.96
CA ILE A 166 7.53 -1.89 -28.78
C ILE A 166 7.05 -3.09 -27.98
N MET A 167 7.92 -3.66 -27.16
CA MET A 167 7.50 -4.71 -26.22
C MET A 167 6.75 -4.08 -25.05
N LEU A 168 5.73 -4.77 -24.52
CA LEU A 168 4.95 -4.21 -23.41
C LEU A 168 5.83 -3.91 -22.17
N ARG A 169 6.84 -4.76 -21.93
CA ARG A 169 7.80 -4.62 -20.83
C ARG A 169 8.77 -3.45 -20.98
N THR A 170 8.91 -2.86 -22.17
CA THR A 170 9.84 -1.73 -22.41
C THR A 170 9.15 -0.38 -22.23
N ILE A 171 7.85 -0.37 -21.89
CA ILE A 171 7.15 0.86 -21.49
C ILE A 171 7.72 1.28 -20.13
N GLU A 172 8.28 2.48 -20.07
CA GLU A 172 8.79 3.10 -18.85
C GLU A 172 7.68 3.16 -17.80
N ASN A 173 8.03 3.11 -16.51
CA ASN A 173 7.15 3.10 -15.33
C ASN A 173 6.28 1.84 -15.08
N VAL A 174 6.12 0.93 -16.06
CA VAL A 174 5.30 -0.28 -15.88
C VAL A 174 5.93 -1.24 -14.87
N SER A 175 7.21 -1.55 -15.00
CA SER A 175 7.87 -2.54 -14.15
C SER A 175 7.89 -2.11 -12.68
N GLU A 176 8.22 -0.85 -12.41
CA GLU A 176 8.25 -0.30 -11.05
C GLU A 176 6.85 -0.28 -10.42
N PHE A 177 5.84 0.19 -11.18
CA PHE A 177 4.46 0.19 -10.71
C PHE A 177 3.95 -1.21 -10.40
N MET A 178 4.19 -2.16 -11.30
CA MET A 178 3.71 -3.54 -11.12
C MET A 178 4.43 -4.21 -9.96
N GLU A 179 5.75 -4.08 -9.84
CA GLU A 179 6.53 -4.60 -8.71
C GLU A 179 5.96 -4.08 -7.38
N LEU A 180 5.68 -2.78 -7.30
CA LEU A 180 5.11 -2.13 -6.14
C LEU A 180 3.75 -2.73 -5.77
N LYS A 181 2.84 -2.85 -6.74
CA LYS A 181 1.51 -3.42 -6.51
C LYS A 181 1.55 -4.90 -6.15
N TYR A 182 2.48 -5.68 -6.72
CA TYR A 182 2.69 -7.07 -6.32
C TYR A 182 3.24 -7.19 -4.91
N LEU A 183 4.22 -6.37 -4.53
CA LEU A 183 4.74 -6.35 -3.17
C LEU A 183 3.64 -6.06 -2.14
N LEU A 184 2.76 -5.10 -2.42
CA LEU A 184 1.60 -4.83 -1.57
C LEU A 184 0.67 -6.05 -1.47
N GLY A 185 0.34 -6.67 -2.60
CA GLY A 185 -0.65 -7.76 -2.63
C GLY A 185 -0.16 -9.02 -1.96
N LEU A 186 1.07 -9.38 -2.26
CA LEU A 186 1.74 -10.51 -1.61
C LEU A 186 1.99 -10.20 -0.13
N GLY A 187 2.37 -8.97 0.21
CA GLY A 187 2.53 -8.55 1.60
C GLY A 187 1.23 -8.71 2.43
N LEU A 188 0.11 -8.27 1.87
CA LEU A 188 -1.22 -8.43 2.47
C LEU A 188 -1.63 -9.91 2.58
N LEU A 189 -1.45 -10.70 1.52
CA LEU A 189 -1.77 -12.13 1.54
C LEU A 189 -0.94 -12.89 2.57
N LEU A 190 0.35 -12.56 2.70
CA LEU A 190 1.22 -13.15 3.70
C LEU A 190 0.76 -12.77 5.11
N ARG A 191 0.34 -11.52 5.34
CA ARG A 191 -0.25 -11.12 6.62
C ARG A 191 -1.48 -11.95 6.98
N LEU A 192 -2.44 -12.08 6.04
CA LEU A 192 -3.63 -12.91 6.24
C LEU A 192 -3.29 -14.39 6.49
N LYS A 193 -2.24 -14.90 5.82
CA LYS A 193 -1.73 -16.26 6.08
C LYS A 193 -1.20 -16.39 7.50
N LEU A 194 -0.41 -15.43 7.97
CA LEU A 194 0.13 -15.43 9.34
C LEU A 194 -0.96 -15.40 10.42
N ASP A 195 -2.12 -14.80 10.13
CA ASP A 195 -3.27 -14.79 11.04
C ASP A 195 -4.00 -16.13 11.12
N GLU A 196 -3.91 -16.95 10.08
CA GLU A 196 -4.51 -18.29 10.02
C GLU A 196 -3.53 -19.41 10.41
N GLU A 197 -2.24 -19.11 10.57
CA GLU A 197 -1.25 -20.12 10.94
C GLU A 197 -1.54 -20.67 12.35
N PRO A 198 -1.50 -22.00 12.54
CA PRO A 198 -1.67 -22.59 13.86
C PRO A 198 -0.55 -22.14 14.79
N GLU A 199 -0.87 -22.04 16.08
CA GLU A 199 0.09 -21.65 17.10
C GLU A 199 1.29 -22.62 17.13
N LYS A 200 2.49 -22.08 16.91
CA LYS A 200 3.73 -22.87 16.86
C LYS A 200 4.29 -23.16 18.25
N CYS A 201 3.87 -22.41 19.27
CA CYS A 201 4.26 -22.61 20.66
C CYS A 201 3.02 -22.54 21.56
N GLU A 202 3.11 -23.12 22.76
CA GLU A 202 1.97 -23.17 23.69
C GLU A 202 1.90 -21.93 24.58
N TYR A 203 3.03 -21.51 25.14
CA TYR A 203 3.09 -20.29 25.94
C TYR A 203 3.40 -19.09 25.06
N LEU A 204 2.78 -17.96 25.39
CA LEU A 204 2.98 -16.67 24.71
C LEU A 204 2.75 -16.73 23.19
N ALA A 205 1.92 -17.66 22.72
CA ALA A 205 1.65 -17.88 21.30
C ALA A 205 1.11 -16.61 20.61
N SER A 206 0.16 -15.93 21.25
CA SER A 206 -0.38 -14.65 20.80
C SER A 206 0.70 -13.57 20.69
N THR A 207 1.61 -13.48 21.66
CA THR A 207 2.75 -12.56 21.65
C THR A 207 3.71 -12.87 20.50
N VAL A 208 4.10 -14.14 20.33
CA VAL A 208 4.98 -14.58 19.24
C VAL A 208 4.36 -14.25 17.88
N ASN A 209 3.08 -14.57 17.69
CA ASN A 209 2.37 -14.28 16.44
C ASN A 209 2.24 -12.77 16.19
N PHE A 210 1.93 -11.98 17.23
CA PHE A 210 1.90 -10.52 17.12
C PHE A 210 3.24 -9.95 16.63
N TYR A 211 4.36 -10.33 17.25
CA TYR A 211 5.66 -9.80 16.86
C TYR A 211 6.17 -10.36 15.52
N ARG A 212 5.70 -11.55 15.10
CA ARG A 212 5.91 -12.06 13.74
C ARG A 212 5.24 -11.14 12.72
N ARG A 213 4.00 -10.69 12.98
CA ARG A 213 3.32 -9.70 12.13
C ARG A 213 4.05 -8.38 12.08
N VAL A 214 4.44 -7.85 13.24
CA VAL A 214 5.22 -6.60 13.33
C VAL A 214 6.49 -6.71 12.48
N ALA A 215 7.25 -7.81 12.59
CA ALA A 215 8.46 -8.02 11.80
C ALA A 215 8.18 -8.03 10.28
N HIS A 216 7.09 -8.68 9.85
CA HIS A 216 6.66 -8.71 8.45
C HIS A 216 6.23 -7.32 7.95
N GLU A 217 5.47 -6.57 8.74
CA GLU A 217 5.04 -5.22 8.37
C GLU A 217 6.23 -4.30 8.14
N PHE A 218 7.19 -4.28 9.07
CA PHE A 218 8.41 -3.48 8.91
C PHE A 218 9.27 -3.93 7.72
N ASP A 219 9.33 -5.23 7.43
CA ASP A 219 10.01 -5.74 6.24
C ASP A 219 9.35 -5.23 4.95
N LEU A 220 8.03 -5.33 4.85
CA LEU A 220 7.24 -4.81 3.74
C LEU A 220 7.43 -3.30 3.58
N TRP A 221 7.36 -2.53 4.66
CA TRP A 221 7.60 -1.09 4.64
C TRP A 221 9.00 -0.73 4.12
N SER A 222 10.04 -1.44 4.57
CA SER A 222 11.42 -1.19 4.11
C SER A 222 11.55 -1.39 2.59
N LYS A 223 10.89 -2.42 2.05
CA LYS A 223 10.88 -2.73 0.62
C LYS A 223 10.08 -1.71 -0.17
N LEU A 224 8.88 -1.34 0.31
CA LEU A 224 8.05 -0.30 -0.33
C LEU A 224 8.76 1.05 -0.37
N ARG A 225 9.47 1.43 0.70
CA ARG A 225 10.19 2.71 0.77
C ARG A 225 11.16 2.93 -0.39
N SER A 226 11.87 1.88 -0.82
CA SER A 226 12.81 1.95 -1.95
C SER A 226 12.11 2.14 -3.31
N LYS A 227 10.81 1.87 -3.38
CA LYS A 227 9.99 1.85 -4.60
C LYS A 227 8.97 3.00 -4.67
N VAL A 228 8.55 3.52 -3.50
CA VAL A 228 7.71 4.72 -3.37
C VAL A 228 8.61 5.94 -3.50
N VAL A 229 9.08 6.20 -4.72
CA VAL A 229 9.64 7.50 -5.07
C VAL A 229 8.46 8.45 -5.28
N PRO A 230 8.35 9.56 -4.53
CA PRO A 230 7.40 10.61 -4.87
C PRO A 230 7.85 11.22 -6.19
N ASN A 231 7.10 10.98 -7.26
CA ASN A 231 7.17 11.73 -8.51
C ASN A 231 8.60 11.97 -9.01
N ARG A 232 9.27 10.94 -9.55
CA ARG A 232 10.27 11.24 -10.59
C ARG A 232 9.65 11.66 -11.92
N ASP A 233 8.37 11.33 -12.17
CA ASP A 233 7.81 11.46 -13.51
C ASP A 233 6.53 12.30 -13.58
N VAL A 234 6.58 13.52 -13.04
CA VAL A 234 5.88 14.64 -13.69
C VAL A 234 6.93 15.70 -14.06
N SER A 235 8.04 15.27 -14.66
CA SER A 235 8.73 16.17 -15.57
C SER A 235 7.84 16.29 -16.81
N PHE A 236 7.02 17.35 -16.84
CA PHE A 236 6.55 17.85 -18.13
C PHE A 236 7.78 18.37 -18.86
N SER A 237 8.43 17.54 -19.66
CA SER A 237 9.47 17.96 -20.59
C SER A 237 8.91 18.76 -21.77
N PHE A 238 7.58 18.99 -21.83
CA PHE A 238 6.93 19.70 -22.93
C PHE A 238 6.52 21.15 -22.63
N VAL A 239 6.74 21.66 -21.41
CA VAL A 239 6.41 23.06 -21.04
C VAL A 239 7.67 23.92 -20.84
N SER A 240 8.84 23.47 -21.32
CA SER A 240 10.09 24.23 -21.08
C SER A 240 10.24 25.49 -21.92
N ASP A 241 9.52 25.64 -23.03
CA ASP A 241 9.91 26.64 -24.02
C ASP A 241 9.03 27.90 -24.04
N THR A 242 7.95 27.98 -23.25
CA THR A 242 7.06 29.17 -23.32
C THR A 242 6.63 29.77 -22.00
N ILE A 243 6.76 29.10 -20.85
CA ILE A 243 6.32 29.68 -19.58
C ILE A 243 7.33 29.38 -18.46
N GLN A 244 8.07 30.41 -18.03
CA GLN A 244 8.94 30.37 -16.86
C GLN A 244 8.11 30.19 -15.57
N TRP A 245 7.76 28.95 -15.20
CA TRP A 245 7.13 28.63 -13.90
C TRP A 245 8.12 27.91 -12.97
N LYS A 246 9.21 28.59 -12.62
CA LYS A 246 10.27 27.98 -11.79
C LYS A 246 10.07 28.09 -10.27
N ASP A 247 9.08 28.83 -9.76
CA ASP A 247 9.06 29.17 -8.33
C ASP A 247 7.85 28.67 -7.52
N ASN A 248 6.67 28.42 -8.11
CA ASN A 248 5.48 28.01 -7.33
C ASN A 248 5.16 26.50 -7.35
N ALA A 249 5.58 25.75 -8.38
CA ALA A 249 5.31 24.30 -8.48
C ALA A 249 6.20 23.43 -7.56
N LYS A 250 7.19 24.03 -6.88
CA LYS A 250 8.11 23.30 -5.99
C LYS A 250 7.52 22.97 -4.60
N ASN A 251 6.41 23.59 -4.19
CA ASN A 251 5.97 23.55 -2.80
C ASN A 251 5.32 22.21 -2.36
N PRO A 252 4.34 21.62 -3.09
CA PRO A 252 3.65 20.41 -2.64
C PRO A 252 4.53 19.15 -2.66
N SER A 253 5.29 18.94 -3.75
CA SER A 253 6.18 17.77 -3.89
C SER A 253 7.29 17.73 -2.81
N GLU A 254 7.87 18.88 -2.48
CA GLU A 254 8.88 18.99 -1.42
C GLU A 254 8.25 18.72 -0.05
N LYS A 255 7.04 19.24 0.20
CA LYS A 255 6.27 18.95 1.41
C LYS A 255 5.99 17.45 1.56
N ILE A 256 5.57 16.78 0.50
CA ILE A 256 5.35 15.31 0.47
C ILE A 256 6.62 14.57 0.92
N LYS A 257 7.78 14.89 0.30
CA LYS A 257 9.06 14.26 0.64
C LYS A 257 9.46 14.48 2.09
N GLN A 258 9.25 15.69 2.61
CA GLN A 258 9.56 16.03 4.00
C GLN A 258 8.67 15.27 4.99
N VAL A 259 7.36 15.21 4.75
CA VAL A 259 6.42 14.48 5.62
C VAL A 259 6.67 12.98 5.56
N GLN A 260 6.92 12.42 4.36
CA GLN A 260 7.28 11.01 4.21
C GLN A 260 8.55 10.65 4.98
N LYS A 261 9.59 11.49 4.87
CA LYS A 261 10.82 11.31 5.65
C LYS A 261 10.56 11.33 7.15
N ARG A 262 9.70 12.22 7.65
CA ARG A 262 9.30 12.22 9.07
C ARG A 262 8.53 10.97 9.47
N ASN A 263 7.65 10.46 8.61
CA ASN A 263 6.92 9.22 8.86
C ASN A 263 7.85 8.01 8.93
N ASP A 264 8.86 7.95 8.05
CA ASP A 264 9.89 6.91 8.10
C ASP A 264 10.67 6.95 9.42
N GLN A 265 11.01 8.15 9.91
CA GLN A 265 11.69 8.33 11.19
C GLN A 265 10.82 7.88 12.37
N LEU A 266 9.52 8.21 12.37
CA LEU A 266 8.58 7.72 13.39
C LEU A 266 8.50 6.19 13.39
N ARG A 267 8.39 5.58 12.21
CA ARG A 267 8.36 4.11 12.08
C ARG A 267 9.64 3.46 12.61
N GLU A 268 10.80 4.04 12.35
CA GLU A 268 12.06 3.55 12.93
C GLU A 268 12.06 3.63 14.46
N VAL A 269 11.50 4.70 15.05
CA VAL A 269 11.32 4.81 16.50
C VAL A 269 10.34 3.74 17.01
N MET A 270 9.21 3.53 16.34
CA MET A 270 8.24 2.48 16.68
C MET A 270 8.88 1.08 16.65
N LEU A 271 9.69 0.77 15.63
CA LEU A 271 10.43 -0.50 15.53
C LEU A 271 11.34 -0.70 16.74
N LYS A 272 12.05 0.34 17.18
CA LYS A 272 12.89 0.30 18.39
C LYS A 272 12.05 0.07 19.65
N CYS A 273 10.88 0.70 19.79
CA CYS A 273 9.96 0.44 20.90
C CYS A 273 9.44 -1.01 20.90
N HIS A 274 9.04 -1.54 19.74
CA HIS A 274 8.62 -2.93 19.61
C HIS A 274 9.74 -3.91 19.99
N ARG A 275 10.99 -3.66 19.56
CA ARG A 275 12.15 -4.47 19.98
C ARG A 275 12.35 -4.45 21.49
N ALA A 276 12.26 -3.28 22.12
CA ALA A 276 12.40 -3.16 23.57
C ALA A 276 11.29 -3.94 24.30
N ASN A 277 10.03 -3.76 23.91
CA ASN A 277 8.89 -4.48 24.50
C ASN A 277 9.00 -5.99 24.29
N PHE A 278 9.44 -6.44 23.11
CA PHE A 278 9.67 -7.86 22.84
C PHE A 278 10.79 -8.44 23.69
N GLU A 279 11.87 -7.68 23.91
CA GLU A 279 12.97 -8.12 24.76
C GLU A 279 12.52 -8.33 26.21
N GLU A 280 11.60 -7.50 26.74
CA GLU A 280 11.01 -7.74 28.07
C GLU A 280 10.27 -9.09 28.14
N TYR A 281 9.49 -9.46 27.13
CA TYR A 281 8.88 -10.79 27.03
C TYR A 281 9.93 -11.90 26.93
N PHE A 282 10.98 -11.67 26.14
CA PHE A 282 12.03 -12.67 25.93
C PHE A 282 12.79 -12.96 27.23
N GLN A 283 13.14 -11.92 27.99
CA GLN A 283 13.78 -12.06 29.30
C GLN A 283 12.84 -12.71 30.32
N PHE A 284 11.56 -12.37 30.30
CA PHE A 284 10.54 -13.04 31.10
C PHE A 284 10.51 -14.56 30.81
N ALA A 285 10.45 -14.95 29.53
CA ALA A 285 10.41 -16.36 29.14
C ALA A 285 11.68 -17.12 29.56
N ILE A 286 12.87 -16.50 29.45
CA ILE A 286 14.13 -17.08 29.94
C ILE A 286 14.05 -17.31 31.45
N GLY A 287 13.60 -16.31 32.20
CA GLY A 287 13.50 -16.39 33.66
C GLY A 287 12.52 -17.48 34.13
N TYR A 288 11.46 -17.74 33.36
CA TYR A 288 10.53 -18.84 33.63
C TYR A 288 11.12 -20.21 33.30
N GLU A 289 11.75 -20.38 32.13
CA GLU A 289 12.38 -21.66 31.75
C GLU A 289 13.40 -22.11 32.80
N GLN A 290 14.22 -21.18 33.31
CA GLN A 290 15.21 -21.43 34.36
C GLN A 290 14.60 -21.87 35.70
N LYS A 291 13.41 -21.37 36.04
CA LYS A 291 12.70 -21.74 37.29
C LYS A 291 12.04 -23.11 37.19
N VAL A 292 11.55 -23.47 36.01
CA VAL A 292 10.85 -24.74 35.72
C VAL A 292 11.84 -25.93 35.63
N VAL A 293 13.16 -25.67 35.60
CA VAL A 293 14.23 -26.70 35.59
C VAL A 293 14.09 -27.76 36.68
N ASN A 294 13.36 -27.49 37.77
CA ASN A 294 13.32 -28.34 38.95
C ASN A 294 12.00 -29.13 39.16
N SER A 295 11.01 -29.08 38.25
CA SER A 295 9.67 -29.65 38.54
C SER A 295 9.03 -30.55 37.49
N ASP A 296 9.17 -30.32 36.17
CA ASP A 296 8.52 -31.16 35.13
C ASP A 296 9.26 -31.13 33.78
N SER A 297 9.41 -32.29 33.13
CA SER A 297 10.06 -32.41 31.81
C SER A 297 9.18 -31.91 30.67
N GLU A 298 7.85 -31.97 30.81
CA GLU A 298 6.91 -31.56 29.77
C GLU A 298 6.81 -30.02 29.69
N GLU A 299 6.62 -29.36 30.84
CA GLU A 299 6.60 -27.89 30.92
C GLU A 299 7.89 -27.25 30.42
N LYS A 300 9.03 -27.88 30.72
CA LYS A 300 10.33 -27.44 30.22
C LYS A 300 10.40 -27.47 28.70
N GLU A 301 9.86 -28.51 28.07
CA GLU A 301 9.88 -28.64 26.62
C GLU A 301 8.98 -27.60 25.95
N LYS A 302 7.83 -27.30 26.56
CA LYS A 302 6.92 -26.22 26.11
C LYS A 302 7.61 -24.86 26.11
N TRP A 303 8.28 -24.50 27.21
CA TRP A 303 9.04 -23.25 27.30
C TRP A 303 10.24 -23.19 26.34
N LYS A 304 10.95 -24.30 26.12
CA LYS A 304 12.01 -24.35 25.10
C LYS A 304 11.46 -24.09 23.69
N LYS A 305 10.30 -24.67 23.35
CA LYS A 305 9.64 -24.43 22.06
C LYS A 305 9.24 -22.96 21.92
N THR A 306 8.64 -22.36 22.96
CA THR A 306 8.34 -20.93 23.00
C THR A 306 9.60 -20.08 22.82
N LEU A 307 10.68 -20.35 23.56
CA LEU A 307 11.94 -19.62 23.45
C LEU A 307 12.61 -19.77 22.08
N HIS A 308 12.47 -20.93 21.43
CA HIS A 308 12.93 -21.14 20.07
C HIS A 308 12.20 -20.20 19.10
N GLU A 309 10.87 -20.21 19.11
CA GLU A 309 10.06 -19.32 18.27
C GLU A 309 10.34 -17.84 18.56
N MET A 310 10.47 -17.46 19.83
CA MET A 310 10.81 -16.09 20.19
C MET A 310 12.20 -15.68 19.70
N ARG A 311 13.18 -16.59 19.69
CA ARG A 311 14.52 -16.31 19.14
C ARG A 311 14.46 -16.02 17.64
N VAL A 312 13.69 -16.81 16.90
CA VAL A 312 13.46 -16.60 15.46
C VAL A 312 12.84 -15.23 15.21
N VAL A 313 11.81 -14.86 15.97
CA VAL A 313 11.18 -13.53 15.86
C VAL A 313 12.15 -12.41 16.23
N ARG A 314 12.98 -12.61 17.27
CA ARG A 314 13.99 -11.63 17.70
C ARG A 314 15.00 -11.33 16.59
N GLU A 315 15.52 -12.38 15.95
CA GLU A 315 16.48 -12.28 14.85
C GLU A 315 15.85 -11.53 13.67
N LYS A 316 14.63 -11.91 13.28
CA LYS A 316 13.87 -11.20 12.24
C LYS A 316 13.67 -9.73 12.57
N LEU A 317 13.28 -9.39 13.79
CA LEU A 317 13.11 -8.00 14.22
C LEU A 317 14.42 -7.22 14.20
N ALA A 318 15.55 -7.84 14.58
CA ALA A 318 16.86 -7.20 14.60
C ALA A 318 17.38 -6.87 13.19
N GLU A 319 17.08 -7.70 12.21
CA GLU A 319 17.46 -7.48 10.80
C GLU A 319 16.68 -6.35 10.12
N ARG A 320 15.52 -5.93 10.67
CA ARG A 320 14.71 -4.87 10.05
C ARG A 320 15.31 -3.48 10.23
N SER A 321 15.10 -2.61 9.27
CA SER A 321 15.29 -1.17 9.45
C SER A 321 14.39 -0.45 8.45
N VAL A 322 13.75 0.63 8.89
CA VAL A 322 13.01 1.51 8.01
C VAL A 322 13.94 2.57 7.46
N CYS A 323 14.74 3.19 8.32
CA CYS A 323 15.74 4.18 7.94
C CYS A 323 16.87 4.30 8.95
N GLU A 324 18.03 4.77 8.49
CA GLU A 324 19.11 5.16 9.41
C GLU A 324 18.69 6.38 10.24
N LEU A 325 18.67 6.21 11.56
CA LEU A 325 18.28 7.25 12.50
C LEU A 325 19.35 7.45 13.57
N GLU A 326 20.01 8.60 13.49
CA GLU A 326 20.97 9.07 14.48
C GLU A 326 20.35 9.12 15.90
N PRO A 327 21.13 8.79 16.96
CA PRO A 327 20.64 8.81 18.33
C PRO A 327 20.01 10.15 18.75
N SER A 328 20.60 11.27 18.34
CA SER A 328 20.09 12.61 18.67
C SER A 328 18.70 12.89 18.07
N LYS A 329 18.41 12.35 16.88
CA LYS A 329 17.09 12.47 16.24
C LYS A 329 16.07 11.56 16.89
N PHE A 330 16.49 10.37 17.33
CA PHE A 330 15.65 9.47 18.11
C PHE A 330 15.17 10.16 19.38
N GLU A 331 16.09 10.72 20.18
CA GLU A 331 15.74 11.45 21.40
C GLU A 331 14.85 12.68 21.14
N ALA A 332 15.06 13.38 20.03
CA ALA A 332 14.23 14.53 19.67
C ALA A 332 12.77 14.11 19.39
N ILE A 333 12.58 13.01 18.65
CA ILE A 333 11.24 12.47 18.38
C ILE A 333 10.60 11.96 19.67
N GLU A 334 11.35 11.28 20.54
CA GLU A 334 10.81 10.84 21.83
C GLU A 334 10.29 12.00 22.69
N LYS A 335 11.03 13.12 22.74
CA LYS A 335 10.61 14.33 23.45
C LYS A 335 9.40 14.99 22.81
N GLU A 336 9.30 14.96 21.47
CA GLU A 336 8.14 15.45 20.74
C GLU A 336 6.87 14.66 21.11
N ILE A 337 6.98 13.33 21.15
CA ILE A 337 5.89 12.42 21.53
C ILE A 337 5.47 12.63 22.99
N GLU A 338 6.44 12.77 23.90
CA GLU A 338 6.16 13.04 25.31
C GLU A 338 5.42 14.37 25.50
N LYS A 339 5.89 15.41 24.80
CA LYS A 339 5.25 16.73 24.80
C LYS A 339 3.82 16.65 24.28
N LYS A 340 3.61 15.96 23.14
CA LYS A 340 2.27 15.80 22.55
C LYS A 340 1.33 15.07 23.50
N MET A 341 1.76 13.97 24.12
CA MET A 341 0.92 13.26 25.10
C MET A 341 0.54 14.16 26.28
N LEU A 342 1.50 14.92 26.80
CA LEU A 342 1.25 15.84 27.92
C LEU A 342 0.24 16.94 27.54
N GLU A 343 0.32 17.48 26.33
CA GLU A 343 -0.64 18.48 25.82
C GLU A 343 -2.05 17.90 25.72
N LEU A 344 -2.19 16.68 25.17
CA LEU A 344 -3.47 15.98 25.05
C LEU A 344 -4.07 15.63 26.42
N GLU A 345 -3.25 15.13 27.35
CA GLU A 345 -3.66 14.82 28.73
C GLU A 345 -4.15 16.08 29.46
N ASN A 346 -3.42 17.20 29.34
CA ASN A 346 -3.81 18.48 29.94
C ASN A 346 -5.09 19.05 29.31
N GLY A 347 -5.35 18.77 28.04
CA GLY A 347 -6.65 19.02 27.39
C GLY A 347 -7.79 18.31 28.14
N GLN A 348 -7.70 16.98 28.27
CA GLN A 348 -8.71 16.17 28.95
C GLN A 348 -8.90 16.58 30.42
N LYS A 349 -7.83 16.91 31.14
CA LYS A 349 -7.89 17.38 32.54
C LYS A 349 -8.69 18.69 32.67
N ARG A 350 -8.56 19.62 31.72
CA ARG A 350 -9.28 20.90 31.74
C ARG A 350 -10.77 20.74 31.44
N GLU A 351 -11.13 19.77 30.62
CA GLU A 351 -12.52 19.50 30.22
C GLU A 351 -13.26 18.60 31.21
N SER A 352 -12.54 17.96 32.14
CA SER A 352 -13.10 17.03 33.12
C SER A 352 -13.39 17.69 34.45
N HIS A 353 -14.54 17.35 35.03
CA HIS A 353 -14.90 17.68 36.42
C HIS A 353 -14.56 16.56 37.42
N LEU A 354 -13.93 15.48 36.96
CA LEU A 354 -13.57 14.34 37.79
C LEU A 354 -12.29 14.60 38.58
N GLU A 355 -12.35 14.40 39.89
CA GLU A 355 -11.16 14.26 40.73
C GLU A 355 -10.62 12.84 40.57
N VAL A 356 -9.43 12.73 40.00
CA VAL A 356 -8.72 11.46 39.80
C VAL A 356 -7.40 11.53 40.55
N GLU A 357 -6.90 10.40 41.03
CA GLU A 357 -5.58 10.31 41.66
C GLU A 357 -4.49 10.93 40.79
N LYS A 358 -3.54 11.61 41.42
CA LYS A 358 -2.50 12.39 40.73
C LYS A 358 -1.64 11.56 39.78
N ASP A 359 -1.45 10.28 40.09
CA ASP A 359 -0.62 9.35 39.33
C ASP A 359 -1.42 8.47 38.36
N SER A 360 -2.75 8.67 38.28
CA SER A 360 -3.62 7.86 37.42
C SER A 360 -3.33 8.10 35.93
N LYS A 361 -3.30 7.00 35.16
CA LYS A 361 -3.21 7.04 33.69
C LYS A 361 -4.56 7.31 33.00
N PHE A 362 -5.65 7.47 33.75
CA PHE A 362 -7.00 7.64 33.21
C PHE A 362 -7.10 8.75 32.15
N PHE A 363 -6.58 9.95 32.42
CA PHE A 363 -6.63 11.06 31.47
C PHE A 363 -5.74 10.83 30.25
N LYS A 364 -4.59 10.17 30.42
CA LYS A 364 -3.74 9.75 29.29
C LYS A 364 -4.47 8.76 28.39
N TYR A 365 -5.14 7.78 28.99
CA TYR A 365 -5.94 6.79 28.27
C TYR A 365 -7.04 7.47 27.46
N ARG A 366 -7.87 8.30 28.09
CA ARG A 366 -8.96 9.00 27.39
C ARG A 366 -8.45 9.87 26.24
N ALA A 367 -7.38 10.62 26.49
CA ALA A 367 -6.76 11.49 25.50
C ALA A 367 -6.24 10.68 24.31
N LEU A 368 -5.57 9.55 24.57
CA LEU A 368 -5.01 8.68 23.55
C LEU A 368 -6.09 8.00 22.70
N ILE A 369 -7.17 7.48 23.32
CA ILE A 369 -8.30 6.87 22.59
C ILE A 369 -8.92 7.88 21.63
N GLN A 370 -9.14 9.11 22.09
CA GLN A 370 -9.70 10.16 21.26
C GLN A 370 -8.75 10.49 20.10
N GLU A 371 -7.46 10.67 20.37
CA GLU A 371 -6.46 10.96 19.34
C GLU A 371 -6.34 9.83 18.31
N LEU A 372 -6.37 8.56 18.74
CA LEU A 372 -6.35 7.39 17.85
C LEU A 372 -7.56 7.41 16.88
N LYS A 373 -8.78 7.60 17.42
CA LYS A 373 -10.01 7.65 16.61
C LYS A 373 -10.03 8.82 15.64
N GLU A 374 -9.66 10.01 16.10
CA GLU A 374 -9.64 11.21 15.27
C GLU A 374 -8.58 11.12 14.18
N ALA A 375 -7.38 10.64 14.50
CA ALA A 375 -6.31 10.49 13.51
C ALA A 375 -6.66 9.43 12.45
N GLU A 376 -7.26 8.29 12.86
CA GLU A 376 -7.73 7.27 11.92
C GLU A 376 -8.83 7.81 11.00
N GLN A 377 -9.81 8.53 11.55
CA GLN A 377 -10.87 9.14 10.74
C GLN A 377 -10.31 10.18 9.77
N GLU A 378 -9.33 10.98 10.19
CA GLU A 378 -8.65 11.96 9.35
C GLU A 378 -7.93 11.29 8.16
N VAL A 379 -7.28 10.15 8.40
CA VAL A 379 -6.67 9.34 7.33
C VAL A 379 -7.75 8.85 6.34
N LYS A 380 -8.84 8.25 6.83
CA LYS A 380 -9.95 7.75 5.99
C LYS A 380 -10.57 8.88 5.15
N ASP A 381 -10.82 10.04 5.77
CA ASP A 381 -11.42 11.20 5.11
C ASP A 381 -10.51 11.80 4.04
N THR A 382 -9.21 11.91 4.33
CA THR A 382 -8.22 12.46 3.39
C THR A 382 -7.97 11.51 2.23
N GLU A 383 -7.89 10.21 2.48
CA GLU A 383 -7.80 9.18 1.43
C GLU A 383 -9.01 9.22 0.50
N GLN A 384 -10.23 9.29 1.04
CA GLN A 384 -11.44 9.38 0.21
C GLN A 384 -11.42 10.64 -0.66
N LYS A 385 -10.92 11.77 -0.14
CA LYS A 385 -10.77 13.02 -0.91
C LYS A 385 -9.75 12.88 -2.03
N VAL A 386 -8.58 12.26 -1.76
CA VAL A 386 -7.58 11.96 -2.81
C VAL A 386 -8.23 11.13 -3.90
N LEU A 387 -8.86 10.00 -3.54
CA LEU A 387 -9.48 9.10 -4.50
C LEU A 387 -10.57 9.77 -5.36
N MET A 388 -11.43 10.59 -4.75
CA MET A 388 -12.48 11.30 -5.47
C MET A 388 -11.92 12.35 -6.43
N GLU A 389 -10.92 13.14 -5.99
CA GLU A 389 -10.34 14.19 -6.83
C GLU A 389 -9.48 13.60 -7.95
N SER A 390 -8.72 12.54 -7.69
CA SER A 390 -7.97 11.79 -8.72
C SER A 390 -8.90 11.24 -9.80
N LYS A 391 -10.01 10.61 -9.42
CA LYS A 391 -11.03 10.12 -10.38
C LYS A 391 -11.65 11.25 -11.18
N ARG A 392 -12.07 12.33 -10.52
CA ARG A 392 -12.66 13.51 -11.16
C ARG A 392 -11.70 14.15 -12.16
N ASN A 393 -10.42 14.26 -11.80
CA ASN A 393 -9.39 14.82 -12.68
C ASN A 393 -9.24 13.96 -13.93
N HIS A 394 -9.13 12.64 -13.77
CA HIS A 394 -9.02 11.70 -14.88
C HIS A 394 -10.21 11.76 -15.85
N GLU A 395 -11.44 11.74 -15.33
CA GLU A 395 -12.64 11.82 -16.18
C GLU A 395 -12.72 13.10 -17.01
N LYS A 396 -12.19 14.22 -16.49
CA LYS A 396 -12.14 15.48 -17.22
C LYS A 396 -11.06 15.49 -18.28
N VAL A 397 -9.86 14.99 -17.97
CA VAL A 397 -8.78 14.84 -18.95
C VAL A 397 -9.24 14.02 -20.15
N LEU A 398 -9.90 12.87 -19.90
CA LEU A 398 -10.46 12.03 -20.97
C LEU A 398 -11.55 12.70 -21.83
N LYS A 399 -12.23 13.72 -21.31
CA LYS A 399 -13.23 14.50 -22.06
C LYS A 399 -12.56 15.59 -22.89
N GLU A 400 -11.59 16.28 -22.30
CA GLU A 400 -10.86 17.38 -22.92
C GLU A 400 -9.98 16.91 -24.09
N GLU A 401 -9.37 15.72 -23.99
CA GLU A 401 -8.56 15.12 -25.07
C GLU A 401 -9.38 14.76 -26.32
N LYS A 402 -10.72 14.66 -26.21
CA LYS A 402 -11.61 14.36 -27.35
C LYS A 402 -12.05 15.60 -28.11
N GLU A 403 -11.78 16.80 -27.60
CA GLU A 403 -12.14 18.06 -28.23
C GLU A 403 -10.93 18.62 -29.01
N ASP A 404 -11.06 18.71 -30.34
CA ASP A 404 -10.03 19.30 -31.18
C ASP A 404 -10.00 20.82 -30.96
N ALA A 405 -9.07 21.28 -30.12
CA ALA A 405 -9.02 22.66 -29.66
C ALA A 405 -7.96 23.50 -30.40
N GLU A 406 -8.25 24.77 -30.65
CA GLU A 406 -7.28 25.75 -31.16
C GLU A 406 -6.07 25.92 -30.21
N PRO A 407 -4.88 26.32 -30.70
CA PRO A 407 -3.65 26.40 -29.91
C PRO A 407 -3.75 27.20 -28.62
N THR A 408 -4.45 28.34 -28.64
CA THR A 408 -4.66 29.18 -27.45
C THR A 408 -5.52 28.47 -26.40
N ARG A 409 -6.53 27.71 -26.85
CA ARG A 409 -7.42 26.93 -25.98
C ARG A 409 -6.66 25.74 -25.38
N ARG A 410 -5.75 25.10 -26.14
CA ARG A 410 -4.85 24.06 -25.61
C ARG A 410 -3.98 24.55 -24.45
N ASN A 411 -3.39 25.74 -24.58
CA ASN A 411 -2.56 26.32 -23.51
C ASN A 411 -3.36 26.59 -22.22
N ILE A 412 -4.60 27.07 -22.35
CA ILE A 412 -5.50 27.27 -21.19
C ILE A 412 -5.84 25.92 -20.55
N THR A 413 -6.21 24.93 -21.36
CA THR A 413 -6.50 23.57 -20.88
C THR A 413 -5.31 22.94 -20.14
N HIS A 414 -4.08 23.13 -20.64
CA HIS A 414 -2.88 22.65 -19.96
C HIS A 414 -2.67 23.31 -18.58
N LEU A 415 -2.92 24.61 -18.45
CA LEU A 415 -2.84 25.30 -17.16
C LEU A 415 -3.91 24.79 -16.18
N GLU A 416 -5.14 24.57 -16.65
CA GLU A 416 -6.21 23.99 -15.85
C GLU A 416 -5.91 22.55 -15.41
N GLN A 417 -5.26 21.77 -16.27
CA GLN A 417 -4.80 20.41 -15.93
C GLN A 417 -3.73 20.47 -14.84
N LEU A 418 -2.73 21.35 -14.98
CA LEU A 418 -1.69 21.55 -13.97
C LEU A 418 -2.28 21.94 -12.61
N GLU A 419 -3.22 22.88 -12.58
CA GLU A 419 -3.90 23.28 -11.33
C GLU A 419 -4.64 22.10 -10.68
N ARG A 420 -5.28 21.23 -11.48
CA ARG A 420 -5.91 20.01 -10.98
C ARG A 420 -4.89 19.01 -10.41
N TYR A 421 -3.74 18.84 -11.05
CA TYR A 421 -2.67 17.99 -10.51
C TYR A 421 -2.12 18.52 -9.19
N LEU A 422 -1.87 19.83 -9.09
CA LEU A 422 -1.41 20.45 -7.84
C LEU A 422 -2.41 20.24 -6.70
N ARG A 423 -3.72 20.32 -6.98
CA ARG A 423 -4.77 19.99 -6.00
C ARG A 423 -4.66 18.54 -5.49
N VAL A 424 -4.39 17.58 -6.38
CA VAL A 424 -4.19 16.18 -5.98
C VAL A 424 -2.93 16.03 -5.11
N GLU A 425 -1.81 16.65 -5.50
CA GLU A 425 -0.58 16.63 -4.69
C GLU A 425 -0.78 17.24 -3.29
N GLU A 426 -1.54 18.34 -3.18
CA GLU A 426 -1.89 18.93 -1.88
C GLU A 426 -2.71 17.98 -1.01
N LEU A 427 -3.65 17.23 -1.60
CA LEU A 427 -4.44 16.23 -0.88
C LEU A 427 -3.57 15.04 -0.45
N ILE A 428 -2.63 14.59 -1.29
CA ILE A 428 -1.64 13.57 -0.93
C ILE A 428 -0.79 14.03 0.25
N ALA A 429 -0.30 15.28 0.23
CA ALA A 429 0.45 15.85 1.34
C ALA A 429 -0.37 15.84 2.64
N LYS A 430 -1.65 16.26 2.58
CA LYS A 430 -2.56 16.22 3.74
C LYS A 430 -2.79 14.80 4.25
N ARG A 431 -2.95 13.82 3.36
CA ARG A 431 -3.09 12.41 3.74
C ARG A 431 -1.85 11.87 4.45
N LEU A 432 -0.66 12.27 3.99
CA LEU A 432 0.60 11.91 4.66
C LEU A 432 0.76 12.59 6.03
N GLU A 433 0.26 13.81 6.19
CA GLU A 433 0.19 14.51 7.48
C GLU A 433 -0.80 13.84 8.44
N ALA A 434 -1.96 13.42 7.95
CA ALA A 434 -2.91 12.62 8.74
C ALA A 434 -2.26 11.29 9.19
N SER A 435 -1.54 10.63 8.28
CA SER A 435 -0.78 9.41 8.59
C SER A 435 0.33 9.67 9.63
N HIS A 436 0.97 10.85 9.57
CA HIS A 436 1.96 11.27 10.56
C HIS A 436 1.33 11.34 11.96
N ARG A 437 0.17 12.00 12.07
CA ARG A 437 -0.60 12.13 13.33
C ARG A 437 -0.98 10.75 13.88
N GLN A 438 -1.43 9.85 13.03
CA GLN A 438 -1.78 8.47 13.41
C GLN A 438 -0.56 7.70 13.93
N LEU A 439 0.60 7.79 13.25
CA LEU A 439 1.85 7.17 13.70
C LEU A 439 2.31 7.71 15.05
N GLN A 440 2.17 9.03 15.29
CA GLN A 440 2.44 9.61 16.61
C GLN A 440 1.52 9.01 17.67
N ALA A 441 0.22 8.85 17.39
CA ALA A 441 -0.74 8.24 18.30
C ALA A 441 -0.40 6.78 18.61
N GLN A 442 -0.05 5.98 17.60
CA GLN A 442 0.40 4.61 17.78
C GLN A 442 1.70 4.54 18.61
N LEU A 443 2.64 5.46 18.38
CA LEU A 443 3.86 5.53 19.18
C LEU A 443 3.58 5.94 20.65
N MET A 444 2.61 6.83 20.88
CA MET A 444 2.12 7.15 22.23
C MET A 444 1.52 5.91 22.91
N LYS A 445 0.70 5.11 22.21
CA LYS A 445 0.20 3.82 22.70
C LYS A 445 1.35 2.91 23.12
N LEU A 446 2.31 2.70 22.23
CA LEU A 446 3.47 1.83 22.48
C LEU A 446 4.36 2.30 23.64
N LYS A 447 4.37 3.60 23.96
CA LYS A 447 5.23 4.14 25.03
C LYS A 447 4.53 4.16 26.39
N TYR A 448 3.25 4.52 26.44
CA TYR A 448 2.53 4.75 27.71
C TYR A 448 1.67 3.57 28.16
N PHE A 449 1.23 2.73 27.23
CA PHE A 449 0.38 1.56 27.47
C PHE A 449 1.08 0.31 26.89
N ARG A 450 2.24 0.00 27.47
CA ARG A 450 3.09 -1.12 27.05
C ARG A 450 2.48 -2.44 27.50
N LYS A 451 2.08 -3.28 26.55
CA LYS A 451 1.74 -4.67 26.80
C LYS A 451 3.03 -5.46 26.99
N VAL A 452 3.50 -5.59 28.24
CA VAL A 452 4.73 -6.31 28.63
C VAL A 452 4.49 -7.05 29.96
N PRO A 453 5.25 -8.11 30.29
CA PRO A 453 5.04 -8.84 31.53
C PRO A 453 5.28 -7.99 32.78
N GLY A 454 4.45 -8.18 33.82
CA GLY A 454 4.64 -7.54 35.13
C GLY A 454 4.10 -6.12 35.23
N ILE A 455 3.30 -5.66 34.27
CA ILE A 455 2.51 -4.43 34.40
C ILE A 455 1.39 -4.58 35.42
N GLY A 456 0.92 -3.46 35.97
CA GLY A 456 -0.18 -3.46 36.93
C GLY A 456 -1.51 -3.78 36.26
N TYR A 457 -2.45 -4.36 37.01
CA TYR A 457 -3.81 -4.66 36.55
C TYR A 457 -4.54 -3.47 35.90
N GLU A 458 -4.30 -2.25 36.39
CA GLU A 458 -4.86 -1.04 35.76
C GLU A 458 -4.35 -0.82 34.33
N ASP A 459 -3.06 -1.09 34.08
CA ASP A 459 -2.49 -0.98 32.75
C ASP A 459 -3.07 -2.04 31.81
N ASP A 460 -3.28 -3.26 32.28
CA ASP A 460 -3.94 -4.32 31.51
C ASP A 460 -5.35 -3.89 31.07
N ILE A 461 -6.16 -3.32 31.98
CA ILE A 461 -7.50 -2.82 31.64
C ILE A 461 -7.41 -1.74 30.55
N TYR A 462 -6.53 -0.75 30.72
CA TYR A 462 -6.43 0.32 29.74
C TYR A 462 -5.93 -0.20 28.38
N ILE A 463 -5.00 -1.15 28.37
CA ILE A 463 -4.51 -1.77 27.14
C ILE A 463 -5.64 -2.50 26.43
N ASP A 464 -6.42 -3.31 27.14
CA ASP A 464 -7.52 -4.05 26.53
C ASP A 464 -8.60 -3.10 25.98
N LEU A 465 -8.94 -2.03 26.72
CA LEU A 465 -9.86 -1.00 26.24
C LEU A 465 -9.32 -0.21 25.03
N ILE A 466 -8.01 0.02 24.97
CA ILE A 466 -7.37 0.61 23.77
C ILE A 466 -7.43 -0.37 22.61
N ASP A 467 -7.10 -1.63 22.84
CA ASP A 467 -7.11 -2.68 21.84
C ASP A 467 -8.54 -2.85 21.26
N GLU A 468 -9.61 -2.74 22.06
CA GLU A 468 -11.02 -2.75 21.60
C GLU A 468 -11.37 -1.63 20.62
N VAL A 469 -10.75 -0.46 20.78
CA VAL A 469 -10.91 0.67 19.85
C VAL A 469 -10.02 0.49 18.62
N ASP A 470 -8.88 -0.16 18.79
CA ASP A 470 -7.88 -0.43 17.76
C ASP A 470 -8.21 -1.70 16.91
N VAL A 471 -9.32 -2.42 17.17
CA VAL A 471 -9.71 -3.64 16.41
C VAL A 471 -10.09 -3.36 14.94
N GLN A 472 -9.94 -2.13 14.46
CA GLN A 472 -9.79 -1.87 13.02
C GLN A 472 -8.33 -1.64 12.65
N GLU A 473 -7.43 -2.54 13.06
CA GLU A 473 -6.10 -2.75 12.43
C GLU A 473 -6.23 -3.24 10.97
N ASP A 474 -7.16 -2.70 10.18
CA ASP A 474 -6.85 -2.46 8.79
C ASP A 474 -5.77 -1.36 8.81
N PHE A 475 -4.50 -1.75 8.98
CA PHE A 475 -3.43 -1.06 8.26
C PHE A 475 -3.76 -1.29 6.79
N SER A 476 -4.73 -0.53 6.30
CA SER A 476 -5.01 -0.48 4.91
C SER A 476 -3.71 0.05 4.33
N PHE A 477 -3.03 -0.80 3.59
CA PHE A 477 -1.86 -0.42 2.80
C PHE A 477 -2.31 0.49 1.64
N ASP A 478 -3.13 1.49 1.95
CA ASP A 478 -3.68 2.53 1.09
C ASP A 478 -2.63 3.62 0.85
N ILE A 479 -1.35 3.27 0.97
CA ILE A 479 -0.21 4.12 0.63
C ILE A 479 -0.24 4.49 -0.86
N ILE A 480 -0.93 3.67 -1.66
CA ILE A 480 -0.94 3.73 -3.12
C ILE A 480 -2.35 3.41 -3.64
N LYS A 481 -3.37 3.97 -2.99
CA LYS A 481 -4.59 4.40 -3.67
C LYS A 481 -4.54 5.91 -3.77
#